data_AF-A0A7L3MI34-F1
#
_entry.id   AF-A0A7L3MI34-F1
#
_cell.length_a   1.000
_cell.length_b   1.000
_cell.length_c   1.000
_cell.angle_alpha   90.00
_cell.angle_beta   90.00
_cell.angle_gamma   90.00
#
_symmetry.space_group_name_H-M   'P 1'
#
loop_
_entity.id
_entity.type
_entity.pdbx_description
1 polymer ?
#
loop_
_entity_poly.entity_id
_entity_poly.type
_entity_poly.pdbx_seq_one_letter_code
_entity_poly.pdbx_strand_id
1 'polypeptide(L)'
;HQVHAGLVLFLAFWSLADGGKLLVVPQDGSHWLSMRMVLEKLWEKGHEIVAVVPDAALFLKSSQSFTIKTYSVPYTQEFVDRSYQQLGEKSFELTLSVVLSNISEMTNMFSSACRHLLSDKELMKYLQDSKFDAIMMDPVLPCGPILAEYLSLPSVYFMRGLPCTLDYKATQSPSPVSYVPRTFSSASDHMTFPERRVKNFLIGLSEPLLCHLFYLKYESLASEFLQRDVTMQELFSQASVWLMRYDFVFEYPRPIMPNMVYIGGINCQQKKPLSK
;
A
#
# COMPACT_ATOMS: atom_id res chain seq x y z
N HIS A 1 -45.49 -25.92 -3.89
CA HIS A 1 -44.46 -26.23 -4.91
C HIS A 1 -43.87 -24.99 -5.60
N GLN A 2 -44.66 -24.01 -6.06
CA GLN A 2 -44.15 -22.78 -6.70
C GLN A 2 -43.26 -21.90 -5.80
N VAL A 3 -43.58 -21.79 -4.49
CA VAL A 3 -42.81 -20.96 -3.54
C VAL A 3 -41.39 -21.50 -3.32
N HIS A 4 -41.23 -22.84 -3.27
CA HIS A 4 -39.92 -23.46 -3.11
C HIS A 4 -39.06 -23.38 -4.38
N ALA A 5 -39.67 -23.44 -5.57
CA ALA A 5 -38.97 -23.23 -6.83
C ALA A 5 -38.46 -21.77 -6.96
N GLY A 6 -39.28 -20.79 -6.58
CA GLY A 6 -38.88 -19.38 -6.54
C GLY A 6 -37.75 -19.10 -5.54
N LEU A 7 -37.77 -19.74 -4.36
CA LEU A 7 -36.72 -19.61 -3.34
C LEU A 7 -35.39 -20.23 -3.79
N VAL A 8 -35.43 -21.39 -4.47
CA VAL A 8 -34.24 -22.05 -5.02
C VAL A 8 -33.63 -21.25 -6.17
N LEU A 9 -34.46 -20.66 -7.04
CA LEU A 9 -34.00 -19.73 -8.08
C LEU A 9 -33.36 -18.48 -7.45
N PHE A 10 -33.98 -17.87 -6.45
CA PHE A 10 -33.41 -16.72 -5.73
C PHE A 10 -32.07 -17.04 -5.05
N LEU A 11 -31.94 -18.23 -4.45
CA LEU A 11 -30.68 -18.68 -3.83
C LEU A 11 -29.60 -19.00 -4.88
N ALA A 12 -29.99 -19.51 -6.06
CA ALA A 12 -29.07 -19.75 -7.18
C ALA A 12 -28.55 -18.43 -7.79
N PHE A 13 -29.37 -17.37 -7.82
CA PHE A 13 -28.92 -16.03 -8.23
C PHE A 13 -28.08 -15.32 -7.15
N TRP A 14 -28.24 -15.65 -5.87
CA TRP A 14 -27.32 -15.18 -4.82
C TRP A 14 -25.93 -15.83 -4.88
N SER A 15 -25.81 -17.04 -5.44
CA SER A 15 -24.51 -17.68 -5.67
C SER A 15 -23.77 -17.19 -6.93
N LEU A 16 -24.45 -16.45 -7.81
CA LEU A 16 -23.85 -15.71 -8.92
C LEU A 16 -23.51 -14.30 -8.44
N ALA A 17 -22.62 -14.19 -7.47
CA ALA A 17 -21.99 -12.90 -7.18
C ALA A 17 -21.12 -12.54 -8.39
N ASP A 18 -21.55 -11.55 -9.15
CA ASP A 18 -20.74 -11.03 -10.26
C ASP A 18 -19.45 -10.44 -9.66
N GLY A 19 -18.31 -10.95 -10.11
CA GLY A 19 -17.02 -10.55 -9.58
C GLY A 19 -16.65 -9.17 -10.09
N GLY A 20 -16.56 -8.19 -9.19
CA GLY A 20 -16.10 -6.85 -9.56
C GLY A 20 -14.68 -6.85 -10.16
N LYS A 21 -14.41 -5.87 -11.01
CA LYS A 21 -13.15 -5.66 -11.71
C LYS A 21 -12.21 -4.75 -10.91
N LEU A 22 -11.10 -5.31 -10.44
CA LEU A 22 -10.16 -4.66 -9.54
C LEU A 22 -8.87 -4.26 -10.27
N LEU A 23 -8.53 -2.98 -10.19
CA LEU A 23 -7.21 -2.47 -10.59
C LEU A 23 -6.24 -2.62 -9.42
N VAL A 24 -5.04 -3.13 -9.67
CA VAL A 24 -4.01 -3.31 -8.65
C VAL A 24 -2.77 -2.51 -9.00
N VAL A 25 -2.32 -1.67 -8.06
CA VAL A 25 -1.03 -0.96 -8.12
C VAL A 25 -0.16 -1.46 -6.97
N PRO A 26 0.60 -2.55 -7.18
CA PRO A 26 1.39 -3.17 -6.13
C PRO A 26 2.70 -2.41 -5.88
N GLN A 27 3.35 -2.77 -4.77
CA GLN A 27 4.76 -2.47 -4.54
C GLN A 27 5.56 -3.77 -4.53
N ASP A 28 6.75 -3.73 -5.11
CA ASP A 28 7.59 -4.91 -5.30
C ASP A 28 8.20 -5.43 -3.97
N GLY A 29 8.94 -6.53 -4.03
CA GLY A 29 9.57 -7.11 -2.85
C GLY A 29 8.59 -7.82 -1.93
N SER A 30 8.76 -7.64 -0.61
CA SER A 30 7.93 -8.29 0.41
C SER A 30 6.47 -7.82 0.41
N HIS A 31 6.20 -6.64 -0.13
CA HIS A 31 4.86 -6.06 -0.24
C HIS A 31 4.02 -6.88 -1.23
N TRP A 32 4.59 -7.17 -2.40
CA TRP A 32 3.95 -8.01 -3.41
C TRP A 32 3.65 -9.42 -2.91
N LEU A 33 4.60 -10.06 -2.23
CA LEU A 33 4.40 -11.43 -1.73
C LEU A 33 3.16 -11.55 -0.83
N SER A 34 2.93 -10.56 0.04
CA SER A 34 1.75 -10.54 0.90
C SER A 34 0.47 -10.19 0.12
N MET A 35 0.55 -9.22 -0.81
CA MET A 35 -0.59 -8.79 -1.60
C MET A 35 -1.09 -9.88 -2.54
N ARG A 36 -0.17 -10.60 -3.19
CA ARG A 36 -0.47 -11.68 -4.14
C ARG A 36 -1.38 -12.75 -3.53
N MET A 37 -1.14 -13.15 -2.29
CA MET A 37 -1.97 -14.14 -1.59
C MET A 37 -3.43 -13.67 -1.46
N VAL A 38 -3.65 -12.38 -1.23
CA VAL A 38 -5.00 -11.81 -1.14
C VAL A 38 -5.64 -11.73 -2.53
N LEU A 39 -4.87 -11.30 -3.54
CA LEU A 39 -5.35 -11.22 -4.92
C LEU A 39 -5.74 -12.59 -5.48
N GLU A 40 -4.98 -13.64 -5.20
CA GLU A 40 -5.32 -15.02 -5.58
C GLU A 40 -6.67 -15.45 -4.98
N LYS A 41 -6.94 -15.09 -3.71
CA LYS A 41 -8.24 -15.36 -3.08
C LYS A 41 -9.39 -14.53 -3.62
N LEU A 42 -9.14 -13.31 -4.08
CA LEU A 42 -10.15 -12.50 -4.76
C LEU A 42 -10.44 -13.09 -6.16
N TRP A 43 -9.42 -13.53 -6.87
CA TRP A 43 -9.58 -14.19 -8.16
C TRP A 43 -10.36 -15.51 -8.04
N GLU A 44 -10.04 -16.36 -7.06
CA GLU A 44 -10.80 -17.60 -6.79
C GLU A 44 -12.30 -17.33 -6.51
N LYS A 45 -12.63 -16.12 -6.01
CA LYS A 45 -14.01 -15.68 -5.77
C LYS A 45 -14.69 -15.06 -6.99
N GLY A 46 -14.03 -15.06 -8.15
CA GLY A 46 -14.59 -14.61 -9.43
C GLY A 46 -14.23 -13.17 -9.83
N HIS A 47 -13.44 -12.44 -9.04
CA HIS A 47 -13.06 -11.06 -9.38
C HIS A 47 -12.08 -11.01 -10.57
N GLU A 48 -12.34 -10.13 -11.54
CA GLU A 48 -11.39 -9.81 -12.61
C GLU A 48 -10.31 -8.87 -12.06
N ILE A 49 -9.05 -9.31 -12.09
CA ILE A 49 -7.93 -8.54 -11.52
C ILE A 49 -6.96 -8.16 -12.62
N VAL A 50 -6.60 -6.87 -12.65
CA VAL A 50 -5.56 -6.32 -13.53
C VAL A 50 -4.52 -5.61 -12.67
N ALA A 51 -3.30 -6.13 -12.64
CA ALA A 51 -2.18 -5.51 -11.95
C ALA A 51 -1.30 -4.73 -12.92
N VAL A 52 -0.96 -3.49 -12.56
CA VAL A 52 -0.07 -2.63 -13.34
C VAL A 52 1.30 -2.60 -12.69
N VAL A 53 2.33 -3.02 -13.41
CA VAL A 53 3.68 -3.22 -12.87
C VAL A 53 4.75 -2.65 -13.82
N PRO A 54 5.92 -2.23 -13.32
CA PRO A 54 7.02 -1.87 -14.19
C PRO A 54 7.58 -3.11 -14.92
N ASP A 55 8.13 -2.91 -16.13
CA ASP A 55 8.77 -3.97 -16.92
C ASP A 55 10.06 -4.53 -16.26
N ALA A 56 10.79 -3.70 -15.50
CA ALA A 56 11.86 -4.12 -14.61
C ALA A 56 11.37 -4.26 -13.16
N ALA A 57 11.27 -5.50 -12.66
CA ALA A 57 10.75 -5.82 -11.33
C ALA A 57 11.34 -7.14 -10.77
N LEU A 58 11.47 -7.25 -9.44
CA LEU A 58 11.97 -8.44 -8.75
C LEU A 58 10.99 -9.62 -8.83
N PHE A 59 9.83 -9.49 -8.19
CA PHE A 59 8.88 -10.58 -7.98
C PHE A 59 7.56 -10.41 -8.74
N LEU A 60 7.34 -9.23 -9.33
CA LEU A 60 6.16 -8.90 -10.13
C LEU A 60 6.26 -9.52 -11.54
N LYS A 61 6.36 -10.85 -11.59
CA LYS A 61 6.38 -11.63 -12.83
C LYS A 61 4.99 -12.16 -13.16
N SER A 62 4.83 -12.71 -14.37
CA SER A 62 3.57 -13.25 -14.90
C SER A 62 2.79 -14.09 -13.87
N SER A 63 1.47 -13.93 -13.89
CA SER A 63 0.54 -14.68 -13.05
C SER A 63 -0.41 -15.47 -13.94
N GLN A 64 -0.74 -16.70 -13.54
CA GLN A 64 -1.83 -17.45 -14.17
C GLN A 64 -3.21 -17.01 -13.63
N SER A 65 -3.24 -16.41 -12.45
CA SER A 65 -4.47 -16.06 -11.73
C SER A 65 -4.97 -14.65 -12.05
N PHE A 66 -4.18 -13.76 -12.67
CA PHE A 66 -4.66 -12.41 -12.99
C PHE A 66 -3.84 -11.78 -14.10
N THR A 67 -4.42 -10.76 -14.74
CA THR A 67 -3.78 -10.08 -15.87
C THR A 67 -2.74 -9.10 -15.35
N ILE A 68 -1.55 -9.13 -15.93
CA ILE A 68 -0.48 -8.18 -15.62
C ILE A 68 -0.26 -7.29 -16.84
N LYS A 69 -0.31 -5.97 -16.61
CA LYS A 69 0.02 -4.93 -17.59
C LYS A 69 1.32 -4.28 -17.19
N THR A 70 2.28 -4.26 -18.11
CA THR A 70 3.60 -3.70 -17.88
C THR A 70 3.72 -2.30 -18.50
N TYR A 71 4.45 -1.41 -17.85
CA TYR A 71 4.86 -0.11 -18.41
C TYR A 71 6.38 0.03 -18.38
N SER A 72 6.93 0.82 -19.30
CA SER A 72 8.38 0.98 -19.43
C SER A 72 8.96 1.92 -18.39
N VAL A 73 10.10 1.54 -17.81
CA VAL A 73 10.85 2.35 -16.84
C VAL A 73 12.26 2.69 -17.33
N PRO A 74 12.89 3.78 -16.83
CA PRO A 74 14.19 4.24 -17.33
C PRO A 74 15.38 3.47 -16.72
N TYR A 75 15.14 2.30 -16.11
CA TYR A 75 16.15 1.49 -15.45
C TYR A 75 16.00 0.02 -15.83
N THR A 76 17.09 -0.74 -15.76
CA THR A 76 17.10 -2.15 -16.17
C THR A 76 16.85 -3.10 -15.01
N GLN A 77 16.55 -4.36 -15.31
CA GLN A 77 16.40 -5.41 -14.29
C GLN A 77 17.68 -5.57 -13.46
N GLU A 78 18.86 -5.51 -14.08
CA GLU A 78 20.15 -5.65 -13.39
C GLU A 78 20.38 -4.52 -12.39
N PHE A 79 19.88 -3.31 -12.69
CA PHE A 79 19.94 -2.18 -11.77
C PHE A 79 19.07 -2.44 -10.53
N VAL A 80 17.84 -2.95 -10.73
CA VAL A 80 16.93 -3.31 -9.63
C VAL A 80 17.57 -4.39 -8.75
N ASP A 81 18.05 -5.49 -9.35
CA ASP A 81 18.65 -6.60 -8.63
C ASP A 81 19.86 -6.15 -7.79
N ARG A 82 20.74 -5.31 -8.35
CA ARG A 82 21.90 -4.74 -7.64
C ARG A 82 21.48 -3.84 -6.48
N SER A 83 20.51 -2.96 -6.70
CA SER A 83 20.04 -2.02 -5.68
C SER A 83 19.47 -2.77 -4.46
N TYR A 84 18.72 -3.84 -4.70
CA TYR A 84 18.20 -4.69 -3.62
C TYR A 84 19.27 -5.51 -2.91
N GLN A 85 20.28 -6.01 -3.63
CA GLN A 85 21.41 -6.70 -3.01
C GLN A 85 22.18 -5.76 -2.06
N GLN A 86 22.48 -4.54 -2.52
CA GLN A 86 23.16 -3.53 -1.70
C GLN A 86 22.34 -3.13 -0.47
N LEU A 87 21.02 -3.00 -0.63
CA LEU A 87 20.11 -2.74 0.48
C LEU A 87 20.13 -3.87 1.51
N GLY A 88 20.21 -5.12 1.04
CA GLY A 88 20.34 -6.31 1.89
C GLY A 88 21.67 -6.37 2.65
N GLU A 89 22.79 -6.12 1.97
CA GLU A 89 24.13 -6.12 2.59
C GLU A 89 24.26 -5.07 3.69
N LYS A 90 23.67 -3.89 3.48
CA LYS A 90 23.69 -2.78 4.45
C LYS A 90 22.50 -2.78 5.40
N SER A 91 21.66 -3.81 5.39
CA SER A 91 20.38 -3.81 6.14
C SER A 91 20.57 -3.72 7.66
N PHE A 92 21.72 -4.17 8.19
CA PHE A 92 22.06 -4.08 9.61
C PHE A 92 22.82 -2.78 9.96
N GLU A 93 23.25 -1.99 8.97
CA GLU A 93 23.93 -0.71 9.17
C GLU A 93 22.91 0.43 9.34
N LEU A 94 22.37 0.57 10.55
CA LEU A 94 21.36 1.58 10.88
C LEU A 94 21.93 2.99 11.12
N THR A 95 23.04 3.34 10.47
CA THR A 95 23.56 4.72 10.55
C THR A 95 22.62 5.67 9.81
N LEU A 96 22.45 6.88 10.35
CA LEU A 96 21.51 7.86 9.79
C LEU A 96 21.81 8.18 8.31
N SER A 97 23.10 8.24 7.93
CA SER A 97 23.52 8.48 6.55
C SER A 97 23.09 7.35 5.60
N VAL A 98 23.28 6.09 6.01
CA VAL A 98 22.87 4.91 5.20
C VAL A 98 21.35 4.88 5.06
N VAL A 99 20.62 5.09 6.16
CA VAL A 99 19.15 5.12 6.13
C VAL A 99 18.63 6.22 5.20
N LEU A 100 19.17 7.44 5.31
CA LEU A 100 18.75 8.55 4.45
C LEU A 100 19.13 8.33 2.97
N SER A 101 20.31 7.74 2.70
CA SER A 101 20.72 7.39 1.33
C SER A 101 19.77 6.38 0.71
N ASN A 102 19.47 5.30 1.43
CA ASN A 102 18.56 4.25 0.96
C ASN A 102 17.15 4.79 0.71
N ILE A 103 16.63 5.62 1.63
CA ILE A 103 15.32 6.28 1.47
C ILE A 103 15.32 7.17 0.21
N SER A 104 16.37 7.95 0.01
CA SER A 104 16.50 8.84 -1.16
C SER A 104 16.55 8.05 -2.47
N GLU A 105 17.39 7.01 -2.55
CA GLU A 105 17.53 6.16 -3.74
C GLU A 105 16.22 5.44 -4.08
N MET A 106 15.57 4.82 -3.10
CA MET A 106 14.26 4.20 -3.30
C MET A 106 13.24 5.22 -3.78
N THR A 107 13.13 6.36 -3.10
CA THR A 107 12.18 7.42 -3.47
C THR A 107 12.40 7.91 -4.89
N ASN A 108 13.65 8.06 -5.33
CA ASN A 108 14.00 8.46 -6.69
C ASN A 108 13.59 7.42 -7.73
N MET A 109 13.91 6.16 -7.48
CA MET A 109 13.56 5.06 -8.38
C MET A 109 12.04 4.96 -8.56
N PHE A 110 11.29 4.94 -7.46
CA PHE A 110 9.84 4.78 -7.47
C PHE A 110 9.09 6.02 -7.99
N SER A 111 9.53 7.23 -7.66
CA SER A 111 8.94 8.45 -8.23
C SER A 111 9.18 8.56 -9.73
N SER A 112 10.36 8.13 -10.20
CA SER A 112 10.66 8.02 -11.63
C SER A 112 9.75 6.99 -12.32
N ALA A 113 9.59 5.81 -11.73
CA ALA A 113 8.67 4.79 -12.24
C ALA A 113 7.23 5.30 -12.30
N CYS A 114 6.78 6.02 -11.26
CA CYS A 114 5.45 6.62 -11.23
C CYS A 114 5.27 7.66 -12.35
N ARG A 115 6.26 8.53 -12.58
CA ARG A 115 6.22 9.50 -13.67
C ARG A 115 6.07 8.82 -15.03
N HIS A 116 6.75 7.69 -15.25
CA HIS A 116 6.63 6.93 -16.50
C HIS A 116 5.25 6.27 -16.65
N LEU A 117 4.71 5.68 -15.57
CA LEU A 117 3.35 5.14 -15.57
C LEU A 117 2.31 6.21 -15.94
N LEU A 118 2.37 7.38 -15.27
CA LEU A 118 1.43 8.48 -15.51
C LEU A 118 1.61 9.11 -16.90
N SER A 119 2.80 9.00 -17.51
CA SER A 119 3.09 9.52 -18.85
C SER A 119 2.71 8.56 -19.98
N ASP A 120 2.45 7.28 -19.67
CA ASP A 120 2.07 6.26 -20.63
C ASP A 120 0.61 6.45 -21.07
N LYS A 121 0.43 7.17 -22.19
CA LYS A 121 -0.90 7.52 -22.72
C LYS A 121 -1.71 6.29 -23.14
N GLU A 122 -1.07 5.23 -23.62
CA GLU A 122 -1.77 4.03 -24.08
C GLU A 122 -2.32 3.26 -22.88
N LEU A 123 -1.49 3.06 -21.87
CA LEU A 123 -1.89 2.39 -20.63
C LEU A 123 -2.94 3.21 -19.88
N MET A 124 -2.73 4.52 -19.72
CA MET A 124 -3.69 5.39 -19.03
C MET A 124 -5.06 5.40 -19.73
N LYS A 125 -5.09 5.40 -21.06
CA LYS A 125 -6.34 5.27 -21.82
C LYS A 125 -6.99 3.91 -21.60
N TYR A 126 -6.22 2.83 -21.65
CA TYR A 126 -6.74 1.48 -21.35
C TYR A 126 -7.35 1.41 -19.95
N LEU A 127 -6.70 2.03 -18.95
CA LEU A 127 -7.19 2.03 -17.57
C LEU A 127 -8.52 2.78 -17.43
N GLN A 128 -8.66 3.90 -18.14
CA GLN A 128 -9.90 4.68 -18.17
C GLN A 128 -11.02 3.94 -18.90
N ASP A 129 -10.74 3.34 -20.06
CA ASP A 129 -11.71 2.63 -20.88
C ASP A 129 -12.17 1.30 -20.23
N SER A 130 -11.31 0.69 -19.40
CA SER A 130 -11.56 -0.61 -18.77
C SER A 130 -12.62 -0.61 -17.66
N LYS A 131 -13.03 0.57 -17.17
CA LYS A 131 -14.07 0.78 -16.14
C LYS A 131 -13.93 -0.16 -14.94
N PHE A 132 -12.89 0.03 -14.15
CA PHE A 132 -12.69 -0.69 -12.90
C PHE A 132 -13.72 -0.28 -11.83
N ASP A 133 -14.04 -1.19 -10.91
CA ASP A 133 -14.94 -0.92 -9.79
C ASP A 133 -14.20 -0.36 -8.58
N ALA A 134 -12.94 -0.75 -8.40
CA ALA A 134 -12.09 -0.31 -7.31
C ALA A 134 -10.60 -0.41 -7.67
N ILE A 135 -9.76 0.26 -6.89
CA ILE A 135 -8.31 0.17 -6.97
C ILE A 135 -7.73 -0.31 -5.64
N MET A 136 -6.96 -1.40 -5.67
CA MET A 136 -6.19 -1.90 -4.53
C MET A 136 -4.71 -1.57 -4.69
N MET A 137 -4.09 -1.02 -3.66
CA MET A 137 -2.71 -0.53 -3.75
C MET A 137 -1.97 -0.64 -2.41
N ASP A 138 -0.64 -0.63 -2.44
CA ASP A 138 0.15 -0.33 -1.23
C ASP A 138 0.56 1.16 -1.25
N PRO A 139 0.07 1.97 -0.30
CA PRO A 139 0.22 3.43 -0.28
C PRO A 139 1.61 3.91 0.16
N VAL A 140 2.55 3.03 0.53
CA VAL A 140 3.90 3.44 1.00
C VAL A 140 4.62 4.34 -0.02
N LEU A 141 4.36 4.12 -1.31
CA LEU A 141 4.84 4.95 -2.41
C LEU A 141 3.62 5.45 -3.20
N PRO A 142 3.30 6.75 -3.14
CA PRO A 142 1.98 7.27 -3.47
C PRO A 142 1.76 7.48 -4.98
N CYS A 143 2.02 6.46 -5.80
CA CYS A 143 1.60 6.47 -7.21
C CYS A 143 0.14 6.01 -7.38
N GLY A 144 -0.24 4.97 -6.63
CA GLY A 144 -1.61 4.44 -6.63
C GLY A 144 -2.67 5.46 -6.21
N PRO A 145 -2.47 6.30 -5.16
CA PRO A 145 -3.44 7.32 -4.77
C PRO A 145 -3.66 8.37 -5.85
N ILE A 146 -2.59 8.79 -6.54
CA ILE A 146 -2.69 9.74 -7.67
C ILE A 146 -3.54 9.15 -8.79
N LEU A 147 -3.29 7.88 -9.12
CA LEU A 147 -4.04 7.16 -10.15
C LEU A 147 -5.51 6.96 -9.75
N ALA A 148 -5.78 6.65 -8.48
CA ALA A 148 -7.12 6.48 -7.94
C ALA A 148 -7.95 7.77 -8.08
N GLU A 149 -7.35 8.91 -7.74
CA GLU A 149 -7.98 10.22 -7.87
C GLU A 149 -8.26 10.55 -9.35
N TYR A 150 -7.29 10.33 -10.23
CA TYR A 150 -7.45 10.57 -11.67
C TYR A 150 -8.58 9.73 -12.29
N LEU A 151 -8.67 8.45 -11.92
CA LEU A 151 -9.72 7.54 -12.41
C LEU A 151 -11.03 7.67 -11.62
N SER A 152 -11.06 8.46 -10.55
CA SER A 152 -12.20 8.60 -9.62
C SER A 152 -12.70 7.26 -9.08
N LEU A 153 -11.76 6.38 -8.69
CA LEU A 153 -12.06 5.03 -8.21
C LEU A 153 -12.03 4.97 -6.67
N PRO A 154 -12.93 4.18 -6.04
CA PRO A 154 -12.82 3.90 -4.61
C PRO A 154 -11.53 3.11 -4.33
N SER A 155 -10.78 3.56 -3.35
CA SER A 155 -9.44 3.05 -3.07
C SER A 155 -9.39 2.15 -1.84
N VAL A 156 -8.74 1.00 -2.00
CA VAL A 156 -8.48 0.00 -0.98
C VAL A 156 -6.98 -0.04 -0.71
N TYR A 157 -6.56 0.43 0.46
CA TYR A 157 -5.16 0.51 0.82
C TYR A 157 -4.74 -0.75 1.55
N PHE A 158 -3.72 -1.43 1.06
CA PHE A 158 -3.15 -2.64 1.64
C PHE A 158 -1.78 -2.31 2.21
N MET A 159 -1.70 -2.08 3.52
CA MET A 159 -0.50 -1.48 4.11
C MET A 159 -0.17 -2.03 5.49
N ARG A 160 1.09 -1.86 5.90
CA ARG A 160 1.51 -2.06 7.30
C ARG A 160 1.55 -0.76 8.10
N GLY A 161 1.68 0.38 7.44
CA GLY A 161 1.75 1.69 8.07
C GLY A 161 2.47 2.67 7.15
N LEU A 162 2.26 3.97 7.39
CA LEU A 162 2.91 5.03 6.64
C LEU A 162 3.91 5.79 7.52
N PRO A 163 4.98 6.35 6.93
CA PRO A 163 5.85 7.30 7.62
C PRO A 163 5.07 8.41 8.35
N CYS A 164 5.59 8.84 9.49
CA CYS A 164 5.06 9.95 10.31
C CYS A 164 3.60 9.84 10.71
N THR A 165 3.08 8.61 10.86
CA THR A 165 1.68 8.32 11.23
C THR A 165 0.68 8.95 10.27
N LEU A 166 1.04 9.07 8.99
CA LEU A 166 0.22 9.74 7.99
C LEU A 166 -1.09 9.00 7.73
N ASP A 167 -1.10 7.68 7.90
CA ASP A 167 -2.30 6.84 7.92
C ASP A 167 -3.32 7.28 8.97
N TYR A 168 -2.88 7.58 10.18
CA TYR A 168 -3.73 8.09 11.25
C TYR A 168 -4.14 9.55 11.03
N LYS A 169 -3.22 10.38 10.53
CA LYS A 169 -3.52 11.79 10.21
C LYS A 169 -4.52 11.92 9.06
N ALA A 170 -4.41 11.09 8.02
CA ALA A 170 -5.31 11.07 6.88
C ALA A 170 -6.71 10.58 7.26
N THR A 171 -6.81 9.61 8.18
CA THR A 171 -8.08 9.12 8.72
C THR A 171 -8.63 9.96 9.87
N GLN A 172 -7.95 11.05 10.25
CA GLN A 172 -8.29 11.89 11.41
C GLN A 172 -8.35 11.11 12.74
N SER A 173 -7.64 9.98 12.81
CA SER A 173 -7.55 9.19 14.03
C SER A 173 -6.45 9.74 14.97
N PRO A 174 -6.74 9.94 16.27
CA PRO A 174 -5.76 10.45 17.21
C PRO A 174 -4.64 9.44 17.50
N SER A 175 -3.39 9.91 17.42
CA SER A 175 -2.20 9.16 17.84
C SER A 175 -1.40 9.95 18.89
N PRO A 176 -1.83 9.95 20.17
CA PRO A 176 -1.23 10.80 21.19
C PRO A 176 0.19 10.38 21.57
N VAL A 177 1.11 11.34 21.56
CA VAL A 177 2.52 11.18 21.96
C VAL A 177 2.71 10.85 23.45
N SER A 178 1.64 10.89 24.25
CA SER A 178 1.70 10.59 25.68
C SER A 178 1.75 9.09 25.98
N TYR A 179 1.25 8.23 25.11
CA TYR A 179 1.19 6.79 25.35
C TYR A 179 1.43 5.93 24.10
N VAL A 180 1.34 6.51 22.90
CA VAL A 180 1.74 5.82 21.66
C VAL A 180 3.21 6.16 21.37
N PRO A 181 4.14 5.19 21.45
CA PRO A 181 5.53 5.44 21.11
C PRO A 181 5.68 5.70 19.60
N ARG A 182 6.52 6.67 19.24
CA ARG A 182 6.85 6.99 17.86
C ARG A 182 7.78 5.94 17.26
N THR A 183 7.67 5.74 15.96
CA THR A 183 8.57 4.85 15.22
C THR A 183 10.03 5.29 15.43
N PHE A 184 10.94 4.32 15.60
CA PHE A 184 12.36 4.54 15.94
C PHE A 184 12.65 5.14 17.32
N SER A 185 11.64 5.31 18.20
CA SER A 185 11.88 5.76 19.58
C SER A 185 12.41 4.65 20.51
N SER A 186 12.36 3.37 20.10
CA SER A 186 12.65 2.20 20.95
C SER A 186 11.86 2.13 22.26
N ALA A 187 10.82 2.95 22.41
CA ALA A 187 9.99 3.01 23.60
C ALA A 187 8.82 2.03 23.50
N SER A 188 8.33 1.56 24.65
CA SER A 188 7.10 0.77 24.76
C SER A 188 5.88 1.65 25.07
N ASP A 189 4.72 1.04 25.28
CA ASP A 189 3.53 1.67 25.87
C ASP A 189 3.75 2.12 27.32
N HIS A 190 4.69 1.49 28.02
CA HIS A 190 5.11 1.86 29.37
C HIS A 190 6.31 2.82 29.36
N MET A 191 6.07 4.07 28.97
CA MET A 191 7.09 5.13 29.01
C MET A 191 7.16 5.87 30.35
N THR A 192 8.39 6.07 30.84
CA THR A 192 8.70 7.03 31.90
C THR A 192 8.42 8.47 31.45
N PHE A 193 8.31 9.41 32.41
CA PHE A 193 8.02 10.81 32.11
C PHE A 193 9.03 11.45 31.13
N PRO A 194 10.37 11.25 31.26
CA PRO A 194 11.33 11.78 30.29
C PRO A 194 11.22 11.17 28.89
N GLU A 195 11.01 9.85 28.79
CA GLU A 195 10.82 9.16 27.51
C GLU A 195 9.60 9.72 26.76
N ARG A 196 8.50 9.92 27.50
CA ARG A 196 7.25 10.48 26.98
C ARG A 196 7.37 11.94 26.56
N ARG A 197 7.92 12.78 27.44
CA ARG A 197 7.87 14.25 27.29
C ARG A 197 9.03 14.82 26.48
N VAL A 198 10.16 14.12 26.43
CA VAL A 198 11.35 14.60 25.71
C VAL A 198 11.52 13.78 24.44
N LYS A 199 11.76 12.48 24.53
CA LYS A 199 12.09 11.67 23.35
C LYS A 199 10.89 11.56 22.38
N ASN A 200 9.75 11.11 22.87
CA ASN A 200 8.58 10.86 22.03
C ASN A 200 7.97 12.15 21.44
N PHE A 201 7.98 13.23 22.24
CA PHE A 201 7.54 14.55 21.81
C PHE A 201 8.49 15.17 20.78
N LEU A 202 9.81 15.14 20.99
CA LEU A 202 10.78 15.69 20.03
C LEU A 202 10.75 14.96 18.69
N ILE A 203 10.60 13.63 18.70
CA ILE A 203 10.40 12.84 17.47
C ILE A 203 9.10 13.28 16.78
N GLY A 204 8.01 13.43 17.53
CA GLY A 204 6.74 13.91 16.99
C GLY A 204 6.82 15.32 16.38
N LEU A 205 7.72 16.19 16.87
CA LEU A 205 7.95 17.53 16.31
C LEU A 205 8.80 17.51 15.03
N SER A 206 9.73 16.56 14.89
CA SER A 206 10.57 16.46 13.68
C SER A 206 9.90 15.71 12.52
N GLU A 207 8.92 14.86 12.83
CA GLU A 207 8.14 14.07 11.87
C GLU A 207 7.53 14.88 10.70
N PRO A 208 6.86 16.03 10.91
CA PRO A 208 6.25 16.78 9.81
C PRO A 208 7.27 17.24 8.75
N LEU A 209 8.44 17.72 9.19
CA LEU A 209 9.49 18.16 8.28
C LEU A 209 10.06 16.98 7.47
N LEU A 210 10.36 15.87 8.14
CA LEU A 210 10.90 14.68 7.48
C LEU A 210 9.90 14.12 6.46
N CYS A 211 8.62 14.09 6.80
CA CYS A 211 7.60 13.63 5.86
C CYS A 211 7.38 14.58 4.70
N HIS A 212 7.38 15.90 4.92
CA HIS A 212 7.29 16.84 3.82
C HIS A 212 8.42 16.61 2.81
N LEU A 213 9.66 16.43 3.27
CA LEU A 213 10.80 16.14 2.39
C LEU A 213 10.65 14.81 1.63
N PHE A 214 10.10 13.77 2.27
CA PHE A 214 9.86 12.47 1.64
C PHE A 214 8.77 12.54 0.56
N TYR A 215 7.70 13.28 0.83
CA TYR A 215 6.52 13.35 -0.05
C TYR A 215 6.59 14.46 -1.10
N LEU A 216 7.44 15.47 -0.94
CA LEU A 216 7.53 16.64 -1.84
C LEU A 216 7.61 16.28 -3.33
N LYS A 217 8.40 15.25 -3.67
CA LYS A 217 8.53 14.80 -5.08
C LYS A 217 7.22 14.24 -5.63
N TYR A 218 6.47 13.54 -4.78
CA TYR A 218 5.17 13.00 -5.14
C TYR A 218 4.09 14.07 -5.16
N GLU A 219 4.10 15.04 -4.24
CA GLU A 219 3.19 16.19 -4.27
C GLU A 219 3.39 17.00 -5.54
N SER A 220 4.64 17.30 -5.90
CA SER A 220 4.93 17.99 -7.16
C SER A 220 4.46 17.19 -8.38
N LEU A 221 4.69 15.88 -8.41
CA LEU A 221 4.24 15.01 -9.51
C LEU A 221 2.72 14.93 -9.59
N ALA A 222 2.05 14.80 -8.45
CA ALA A 222 0.61 14.72 -8.35
C ALA A 222 -0.05 16.03 -8.78
N SER A 223 0.46 17.17 -8.33
CA SER A 223 -0.06 18.48 -8.71
C SER A 223 0.15 18.77 -10.20
N GLU A 224 1.31 18.39 -10.76
CA GLU A 224 1.59 18.48 -12.20
C GLU A 224 0.63 17.60 -13.00
N PHE A 225 0.38 16.37 -12.58
CA PHE A 225 -0.46 15.43 -13.31
C PHE A 225 -1.95 15.73 -13.20
N LEU A 226 -2.43 16.02 -11.99
CA LEU A 226 -3.85 16.33 -11.70
C LEU A 226 -4.22 17.78 -12.03
N GLN A 227 -3.24 18.62 -12.39
CA GLN A 227 -3.42 20.04 -12.75
C GLN A 227 -4.10 20.85 -11.63
N ARG A 228 -3.85 20.47 -10.37
CA ARG A 228 -4.38 21.14 -9.17
C ARG A 228 -3.42 20.96 -8.01
N ASP A 229 -3.34 21.92 -7.10
CA ASP A 229 -2.53 21.75 -5.89
C ASP A 229 -3.14 20.64 -5.02
N VAL A 230 -2.34 19.61 -4.73
CA VAL A 230 -2.72 18.49 -3.86
C VAL A 230 -1.65 18.21 -2.82
N THR A 231 -2.09 17.86 -1.62
CA THR A 231 -1.22 17.30 -0.59
C THR A 231 -1.35 15.79 -0.53
N MET A 232 -0.30 15.08 -0.11
CA MET A 232 -0.40 13.63 0.07
C MET A 232 -1.41 13.24 1.14
N GLN A 233 -1.55 14.07 2.19
CA GLN A 233 -2.53 13.82 3.24
C GLN A 233 -3.97 13.83 2.69
N GLU A 234 -4.29 14.75 1.76
CA GLU A 234 -5.60 14.80 1.11
C GLU A 234 -5.84 13.54 0.26
N LEU A 235 -4.89 13.14 -0.58
CA LEU A 235 -5.03 11.92 -1.40
C LEU A 235 -5.23 10.67 -0.53
N PHE A 236 -4.48 10.55 0.56
CA PHE A 236 -4.63 9.43 1.49
C PHE A 236 -5.98 9.47 2.24
N SER A 237 -6.54 10.65 2.49
CA SER A 237 -7.82 10.78 3.20
C SER A 237 -9.03 10.25 2.41
N GLN A 238 -8.89 10.12 1.09
CA GLN A 238 -9.93 9.60 0.19
C GLN A 238 -10.04 8.06 0.18
N ALA A 239 -9.23 7.38 0.98
CA ALA A 239 -9.25 5.93 1.11
C ALA A 239 -10.59 5.39 1.62
N SER A 240 -11.21 4.49 0.84
CA SER A 240 -12.49 3.86 1.20
C SER A 240 -12.30 2.80 2.27
N VAL A 241 -11.26 1.97 2.16
CA VAL A 241 -10.92 0.92 3.14
C VAL A 241 -9.41 0.83 3.33
N TRP A 242 -8.98 0.69 4.57
CA TRP A 242 -7.60 0.44 4.96
C TRP A 242 -7.46 -0.99 5.47
N LEU A 243 -6.85 -1.84 4.67
CA LEU A 243 -6.47 -3.21 5.03
C LEU A 243 -5.09 -3.21 5.69
N MET A 244 -5.10 -3.32 7.01
CA MET A 244 -3.92 -3.26 7.87
C MET A 244 -3.30 -4.66 7.98
N ARG A 245 -2.08 -4.84 7.46
CA ARG A 245 -1.37 -6.14 7.36
C ARG A 245 -0.78 -6.66 8.67
N TYR A 246 -1.45 -6.40 9.77
CA TYR A 246 -1.04 -6.79 11.11
C TYR A 246 -2.27 -7.02 11.98
N ASP A 247 -2.07 -7.69 13.10
CA ASP A 247 -3.11 -7.93 14.10
C ASP A 247 -3.02 -6.87 15.20
N PHE A 248 -4.17 -6.48 15.75
CA PHE A 248 -4.25 -5.49 16.82
C PHE A 248 -3.48 -5.91 18.08
N VAL A 249 -3.27 -7.22 18.30
CA VAL A 249 -2.50 -7.75 19.44
C VAL A 249 -1.03 -7.32 19.42
N PHE A 250 -0.46 -7.01 18.25
CA PHE A 250 0.93 -6.60 18.11
C PHE A 250 1.12 -5.08 18.12
N GLU A 251 0.05 -4.31 18.30
CA GLU A 251 0.08 -2.86 18.23
C GLU A 251 -0.29 -2.21 19.56
N TYR A 252 0.17 -0.97 19.73
CA TYR A 252 -0.16 -0.18 20.89
C TYR A 252 -1.63 0.27 20.84
N PRO A 253 -2.32 0.31 21.99
CA PRO A 253 -3.72 0.69 22.05
C PRO A 253 -3.92 2.13 21.58
N ARG A 254 -4.68 2.31 20.50
CA ARG A 254 -5.06 3.62 19.95
C ARG A 254 -6.41 3.54 19.24
N PRO A 255 -7.16 4.65 19.14
CA PRO A 255 -8.40 4.68 18.38
C PRO A 255 -8.19 4.33 16.91
N ILE A 256 -9.20 3.71 16.30
CA ILE A 256 -9.22 3.34 14.89
C ILE A 256 -10.53 3.76 14.26
N MET A 257 -10.48 4.06 12.97
CA MET A 257 -11.68 4.38 12.21
C MET A 257 -12.37 3.10 11.71
N PRO A 258 -13.70 3.09 11.53
CA PRO A 258 -14.44 1.91 11.08
C PRO A 258 -14.00 1.35 9.73
N ASN A 259 -13.41 2.18 8.87
CA ASN A 259 -12.86 1.78 7.58
C ASN A 259 -11.44 1.16 7.67
N MET A 260 -10.86 1.06 8.87
CA MET A 260 -9.57 0.39 9.11
C MET A 260 -9.80 -1.04 9.60
N VAL A 261 -9.43 -2.01 8.77
CA VAL A 261 -9.67 -3.45 9.00
C VAL A 261 -8.34 -4.17 9.15
N TYR A 262 -8.16 -4.83 10.30
CA TYR A 262 -6.99 -5.67 10.56
C TYR A 262 -7.10 -7.00 9.83
N ILE A 263 -6.10 -7.32 9.01
CA ILE A 263 -5.97 -8.57 8.27
C ILE A 263 -4.65 -9.27 8.67
N GLY A 264 -4.45 -9.41 9.98
CA GLY A 264 -3.34 -10.20 10.54
C GLY A 264 -3.41 -11.67 10.12
N GLY A 265 -2.27 -12.36 10.13
CA GLY A 265 -2.21 -13.80 9.85
C GLY A 265 -2.37 -14.22 8.38
N ILE A 266 -2.50 -13.28 7.43
CA ILE A 266 -2.63 -13.59 5.99
C ILE A 266 -1.46 -14.40 5.40
N ASN A 267 -0.29 -14.33 6.01
CA ASN A 267 0.91 -15.07 5.57
C ASN A 267 1.02 -16.45 6.23
N CYS A 268 0.11 -16.83 7.14
CA CYS A 268 0.13 -18.13 7.81
C CYS A 268 -0.51 -19.19 6.90
N GLN A 269 0.28 -20.11 6.38
CA GLN A 269 -0.23 -21.29 5.69
C GLN A 269 -0.73 -22.35 6.69
N GLN A 270 -1.74 -23.12 6.29
CA GLN A 270 -2.18 -24.29 7.03
C GLN A 270 -0.99 -25.26 7.20
N LYS A 271 -0.71 -25.67 8.44
CA LYS A 271 0.39 -26.62 8.73
C LYS A 271 0.18 -27.88 7.89
N LYS A 272 1.13 -28.19 7.01
CA LYS A 272 1.25 -29.54 6.45
C LYS A 272 1.72 -30.47 7.57
N PRO A 273 1.16 -31.69 7.69
CA PRO A 273 1.67 -32.67 8.63
C PRO A 273 3.16 -32.89 8.35
N LEU A 274 3.99 -32.85 9.39
CA LEU A 274 5.41 -33.19 9.27
C LEU A 274 5.49 -34.65 8.79
N SER A 275 6.23 -34.88 7.70
CA SER A 275 6.58 -36.25 7.31
C SER A 275 7.35 -36.88 8.47
N LYS A 276 6.86 -38.02 8.95
CA LYS A 276 7.59 -38.85 9.92
C LYS A 276 8.85 -39.42 9.32
#